data_AF-A0A7C4J747-F1
#
_entry.id   AF-A0A7C4J747-F1
#
_cell.length_a   1.000
_cell.length_b   1.000
_cell.length_c   1.000
_cell.angle_alpha   90.00
_cell.angle_beta   90.00
_cell.angle_gamma   90.00
#
_symmetry.space_group_name_H-M   'P 1'
#
loop_
_entity.id
_entity.type
_entity.pdbx_description
1 polymer ?
#
loop_
_entity_poly.entity_id
_entity_poly.type
_entity_poly.pdbx_seq_one_letter_code
_entity_poly.pdbx_strand_id
1 'polypeptide(L)'
;MAIRYDCQNENRRRLVGQPGSPLNGIDFLEVQADQTKIDVHFLHALPGPGAIDPVPADPSKELTGNNFIIEGGVRLTGIKVKPVVSRAGNVLTIEVEAAGDFSTYTLRLVMSPIDPRTPDGFDPQLAAVDFSFKVDCPSDFDCAPEQICPPQVLPEPEIDYLAKDYDSFRRLMLDRLSVLMPDWQERSPADLQVALVETLAYVGDHLSYYQDAVATEAYLGTARKRVSVRRHARLLDYFMHDGCNARTWVTFEVEKSSSADGKLLAAGQYPLLSGGSTPGPIVDPDPTKLARVLSENPVGFETLIDVTLHASHSRIEFYTWSAENCCLPRHSTRATLLDFPATHLQKNDFLLFEEVISPTTGLAADADPTHRQVVRLTAVEYTTDPLDATAIVNIEWA
;
A
#
# COMPACT_ATOMS: atom_id res chain seq x y z
N MET A 1 -17.71 -3.34 -10.40
CA MET A 1 -17.23 -3.82 -9.08
C MET A 1 -18.07 -3.15 -8.01
N ALA A 2 -18.90 -3.91 -7.31
CA ALA A 2 -19.75 -3.41 -6.23
C ALA A 2 -19.00 -3.50 -4.89
N ILE A 3 -19.20 -2.52 -4.02
CA ILE A 3 -18.57 -2.42 -2.70
C ILE A 3 -19.01 -3.58 -1.81
N ARG A 4 -18.05 -4.17 -1.09
CA ARG A 4 -18.29 -5.02 0.08
C ARG A 4 -18.56 -4.09 1.27
N TYR A 5 -19.80 -4.01 1.70
CA TYR A 5 -20.09 -3.61 3.08
C TYR A 5 -19.55 -4.72 3.99
N ASP A 6 -18.71 -4.34 4.96
CA ASP A 6 -18.33 -5.24 6.04
C ASP A 6 -19.43 -5.20 7.10
N CYS A 7 -20.29 -6.20 7.06
CA CYS A 7 -21.32 -6.42 8.06
C CYS A 7 -20.95 -7.69 8.82
N GLN A 8 -20.81 -7.60 10.15
CA GLN A 8 -20.50 -8.72 11.04
C GLN A 8 -21.64 -9.76 11.18
N ASN A 9 -22.36 -10.10 10.11
CA ASN A 9 -23.52 -10.98 10.22
C ASN A 9 -23.78 -11.81 8.96
N GLU A 10 -23.88 -13.14 9.12
CA GLU A 10 -24.32 -14.11 8.10
C GLU A 10 -25.79 -13.92 7.66
N ASN A 11 -26.44 -12.84 8.10
CA ASN A 11 -27.79 -12.45 7.73
C ASN A 11 -28.03 -12.44 6.22
N ARG A 12 -27.01 -12.11 5.40
CA ARG A 12 -27.17 -12.08 3.93
C ARG A 12 -27.44 -13.47 3.35
N ARG A 13 -26.74 -14.53 3.80
CA ARG A 13 -27.03 -15.91 3.38
C ARG A 13 -28.43 -16.34 3.79
N ARG A 14 -28.85 -16.01 5.03
CA ARG A 14 -30.20 -16.31 5.52
C ARG A 14 -31.30 -15.55 4.76
N LEU A 15 -31.09 -14.29 4.40
CA LEU A 15 -32.05 -13.48 3.64
C LEU A 15 -32.15 -13.92 2.18
N VAL A 16 -31.00 -14.25 1.56
CA VAL A 16 -30.97 -14.76 0.19
C VAL A 16 -31.62 -16.15 0.11
N GLY A 17 -31.44 -17.02 1.11
CA GLY A 17 -32.06 -18.36 1.14
C GLY A 17 -33.55 -18.39 1.51
N GLN A 18 -34.21 -17.26 1.80
CA GLN A 18 -35.64 -17.24 2.09
C GLN A 18 -36.51 -17.48 0.83
N PRO A 19 -37.67 -18.16 0.96
CA PRO A 19 -38.61 -18.31 -0.14
C PRO A 19 -39.07 -16.94 -0.67
N GLY A 20 -38.86 -16.67 -1.95
CA GLY A 20 -39.23 -15.40 -2.59
C GLY A 20 -38.10 -14.37 -2.75
N SER A 21 -36.85 -14.72 -2.40
CA SER A 21 -35.68 -13.89 -2.72
C SER A 21 -35.49 -13.77 -4.25
N PRO A 22 -35.24 -12.55 -4.78
CA PRO A 22 -34.96 -12.35 -6.20
C PRO A 22 -33.52 -12.73 -6.61
N LEU A 23 -32.68 -13.12 -5.64
CA LEU A 23 -31.27 -13.45 -5.84
C LEU A 23 -30.97 -14.90 -5.44
N ASN A 24 -30.10 -15.54 -6.20
CA ASN A 24 -29.55 -16.87 -5.92
C ASN A 24 -28.04 -16.79 -5.57
N GLY A 25 -27.49 -17.83 -4.96
CA GLY A 25 -26.09 -17.91 -4.54
C GLY A 25 -25.62 -19.34 -4.34
N ILE A 26 -24.30 -19.55 -4.34
CA ILE A 26 -23.66 -20.84 -4.06
C ILE A 26 -23.76 -21.08 -2.55
N ASP A 27 -24.22 -22.27 -2.17
CA ASP A 27 -24.32 -22.71 -0.77
C ASP A 27 -23.05 -23.48 -0.37
N PHE A 28 -22.74 -24.56 -1.10
CA PHE A 28 -21.51 -25.33 -0.96
C PHE A 28 -21.21 -26.11 -2.24
N LEU A 29 -20.03 -26.74 -2.28
CA LEU A 29 -19.52 -27.47 -3.44
C LEU A 29 -18.95 -28.82 -2.99
N GLU A 30 -19.28 -29.87 -3.70
CA GLU A 30 -18.76 -31.23 -3.49
C GLU A 30 -17.98 -31.71 -4.72
N VAL A 31 -16.84 -32.36 -4.49
CA VAL A 31 -16.02 -32.96 -5.55
C VAL A 31 -16.32 -34.47 -5.58
N GLN A 32 -16.72 -35.00 -6.74
CA GLN A 32 -17.01 -36.43 -6.88
C GLN A 32 -15.73 -37.28 -6.83
N ALA A 33 -15.89 -38.59 -6.58
CA ALA A 33 -14.77 -39.53 -6.45
C ALA A 33 -13.89 -39.63 -7.72
N ASP A 34 -14.42 -39.28 -8.90
CA ASP A 34 -13.66 -39.23 -10.15
C ASP A 34 -12.76 -37.98 -10.26
N GLN A 35 -12.89 -37.01 -9.34
CA GLN A 35 -12.16 -35.74 -9.26
C GLN A 35 -12.25 -34.86 -10.52
N THR A 36 -13.16 -35.20 -11.43
CA THR A 36 -13.40 -34.49 -12.70
C THR A 36 -14.80 -33.91 -12.77
N LYS A 37 -15.71 -34.39 -11.92
CA LYS A 37 -17.05 -33.82 -11.75
C LYS A 37 -17.16 -33.13 -10.40
N ILE A 38 -17.74 -31.94 -10.43
CA ILE A 38 -17.95 -31.08 -9.28
C ILE A 38 -19.44 -30.76 -9.20
N ASP A 39 -20.06 -31.05 -8.07
CA ASP A 39 -21.45 -30.73 -7.80
C ASP A 39 -21.52 -29.41 -7.02
N VAL A 40 -22.10 -28.39 -7.65
CA VAL A 40 -22.28 -27.05 -7.07
C VAL A 40 -23.72 -26.94 -6.58
N HIS A 41 -23.90 -26.75 -5.28
CA HIS A 41 -25.20 -26.61 -4.64
C HIS A 41 -25.57 -25.14 -4.52
N PHE A 42 -26.75 -24.77 -5.02
CA PHE A 42 -27.29 -23.42 -4.95
C PHE A 42 -28.41 -23.33 -3.89
N LEU A 43 -28.62 -22.11 -3.38
CA LEU A 43 -29.66 -21.82 -2.39
C LEU A 43 -31.08 -22.00 -2.97
N HIS A 44 -31.29 -21.65 -4.24
CA HIS A 44 -32.56 -21.82 -4.96
C HIS A 44 -32.41 -22.67 -6.22
N ALA A 45 -33.53 -23.19 -6.73
CA ALA A 45 -33.57 -23.91 -7.99
C ALA A 45 -33.12 -23.02 -9.16
N LEU A 46 -32.32 -23.60 -10.07
CA LEU A 46 -31.75 -22.87 -11.21
C LEU A 46 -32.72 -22.84 -12.41
N PRO A 47 -32.72 -21.76 -13.22
CA PRO A 47 -33.51 -21.68 -14.46
C PRO A 47 -33.15 -22.80 -15.45
N GLY A 48 -34.17 -23.33 -16.13
CA GLY A 48 -34.02 -24.36 -17.16
C GLY A 48 -35.31 -25.18 -17.37
N PRO A 49 -35.35 -26.05 -18.41
CA PRO A 49 -36.54 -26.84 -18.73
C PRO A 49 -36.96 -27.75 -17.57
N GLY A 50 -38.20 -27.58 -17.08
CA GLY A 50 -38.74 -28.35 -15.96
C GLY A 50 -38.40 -27.82 -14.56
N ALA A 51 -37.88 -26.59 -14.44
CA ALA A 51 -37.69 -25.95 -13.14
C ALA A 51 -39.04 -25.56 -12.50
N ILE A 52 -39.15 -25.77 -11.18
CA ILE A 52 -40.26 -25.29 -10.35
C ILE A 52 -39.71 -24.11 -9.54
N ASP A 53 -40.33 -22.93 -9.68
CA ASP A 53 -39.92 -21.66 -9.05
C ASP A 53 -38.41 -21.32 -9.15
N PRO A 54 -37.83 -21.25 -10.37
CA PRO A 54 -36.43 -20.93 -10.53
C PRO A 54 -36.11 -19.48 -10.16
N VAL A 55 -34.94 -19.28 -9.56
CA VAL A 55 -34.35 -17.96 -9.31
C VAL A 55 -32.98 -17.92 -9.99
N PRO A 56 -32.80 -17.13 -11.06
CA PRO A 56 -33.75 -16.19 -11.68
C PRO A 56 -34.88 -16.88 -12.48
N ALA A 57 -36.06 -16.25 -12.59
CA ALA A 57 -37.20 -16.80 -13.31
C ALA A 57 -37.06 -16.77 -14.85
N ASP A 58 -36.08 -16.03 -15.36
CA ASP A 58 -35.84 -15.84 -16.79
C ASP A 58 -35.10 -17.04 -17.41
N PRO A 59 -35.70 -17.77 -18.37
CA PRO A 59 -35.07 -18.92 -19.03
C PRO A 59 -33.80 -18.59 -19.82
N SER A 60 -33.61 -17.33 -20.22
CA SER A 60 -32.42 -16.89 -20.95
C SER A 60 -31.16 -16.81 -20.05
N LYS A 61 -31.34 -16.92 -18.73
CA LYS A 61 -30.29 -16.86 -17.72
C LYS A 61 -29.82 -18.24 -17.25
N GLU A 62 -30.04 -19.27 -18.06
CA GLU A 62 -29.52 -20.61 -17.80
C GLU A 62 -27.98 -20.57 -17.76
N LEU A 63 -27.41 -21.10 -16.67
CA LEU A 63 -25.97 -21.15 -16.48
C LEU A 63 -25.35 -22.23 -17.37
N THR A 64 -24.25 -21.89 -18.04
CA THR A 64 -23.45 -22.82 -18.83
C THR A 64 -22.04 -22.95 -18.26
N GLY A 65 -21.22 -23.89 -18.75
CA GLY A 65 -19.83 -24.01 -18.29
C GLY A 65 -18.99 -22.74 -18.48
N ASN A 66 -19.38 -21.87 -19.42
CA ASN A 66 -18.73 -20.58 -19.66
C ASN A 66 -18.94 -19.55 -18.54
N ASN A 67 -19.88 -19.81 -17.63
CA ASN A 67 -20.15 -18.97 -16.47
C ASN A 67 -19.29 -19.30 -15.25
N PHE A 68 -18.39 -20.29 -15.36
CA PHE A 68 -17.55 -20.74 -14.25
C PHE A 68 -16.08 -20.57 -14.59
N ILE A 69 -15.33 -19.97 -13.66
CA ILE A 69 -13.86 -19.90 -13.71
C ILE A 69 -13.32 -20.50 -12.41
N ILE A 70 -12.29 -21.35 -12.55
CA ILE A 70 -11.54 -21.89 -11.42
C ILE A 70 -10.20 -21.16 -11.36
N GLU A 71 -9.97 -20.43 -10.26
CA GLU A 71 -8.73 -19.71 -9.98
C GLU A 71 -7.96 -20.46 -8.88
N GLY A 72 -6.62 -20.46 -8.93
CA GLY A 72 -5.78 -21.10 -7.91
C GLY A 72 -4.88 -22.22 -8.45
N GLY A 73 -4.29 -22.98 -7.52
CA GLY A 73 -3.29 -24.02 -7.79
C GLY A 73 -1.84 -23.52 -7.74
N VAL A 74 -0.92 -24.34 -7.20
CA VAL A 74 0.53 -24.03 -7.18
C VAL A 74 1.27 -24.74 -8.31
N ARG A 75 0.99 -26.04 -8.55
CA ARG A 75 1.65 -26.82 -9.61
C ARG A 75 0.79 -26.94 -10.86
N LEU A 76 -0.53 -27.07 -10.68
CA LEU A 76 -1.51 -27.18 -11.76
C LEU A 76 -2.45 -25.96 -11.73
N THR A 77 -2.25 -25.04 -12.66
CA THR A 77 -3.05 -23.81 -12.84
C THR A 77 -3.82 -23.84 -14.16
N GLY A 78 -4.90 -23.05 -14.25
CA GLY A 78 -5.64 -22.88 -15.51
C GLY A 78 -6.59 -24.04 -15.86
N ILE A 79 -7.17 -24.70 -14.87
CA ILE A 79 -8.16 -25.76 -15.06
C ILE A 79 -9.43 -25.16 -15.69
N LYS A 80 -9.83 -25.68 -16.86
CA LYS A 80 -11.03 -25.22 -17.56
C LYS A 80 -12.24 -26.09 -17.25
N VAL A 81 -13.40 -25.44 -17.18
CA VAL A 81 -14.71 -26.07 -17.07
C VAL A 81 -15.23 -26.35 -18.47
N LYS A 82 -15.70 -27.58 -18.73
CA LYS A 82 -16.33 -27.94 -20.00
C LYS A 82 -17.65 -27.19 -20.17
N PRO A 83 -18.04 -26.83 -21.40
CA PRO A 83 -19.22 -25.99 -21.65
C PRO A 83 -20.55 -26.67 -21.27
N VAL A 84 -20.57 -28.01 -21.28
CA VAL A 84 -21.74 -28.82 -20.95
C VAL A 84 -21.86 -28.98 -19.45
N VAL A 85 -23.01 -28.63 -18.89
CA VAL A 85 -23.34 -28.78 -17.48
C VAL A 85 -24.61 -29.63 -17.35
N SER A 86 -24.69 -30.44 -16.30
CA SER A 86 -25.88 -31.24 -15.99
C SER A 86 -26.58 -30.61 -14.79
N ARG A 87 -27.90 -30.47 -14.86
CA ARG A 87 -28.71 -29.79 -13.82
C ARG A 87 -29.70 -30.76 -13.20
N ALA A 88 -29.79 -30.73 -11.87
CA ALA A 88 -30.80 -31.42 -11.09
C ALA A 88 -31.32 -30.49 -9.98
N GLY A 89 -32.41 -29.77 -10.25
CA GLY A 89 -33.03 -28.86 -9.27
C GLY A 89 -32.13 -27.67 -8.90
N ASN A 90 -31.60 -27.68 -7.67
CA ASN A 90 -30.65 -26.69 -7.14
C ASN A 90 -29.18 -27.14 -7.25
N VAL A 91 -28.91 -28.30 -7.86
CA VAL A 91 -27.55 -28.82 -8.05
C VAL A 91 -27.16 -28.68 -9.51
N LEU A 92 -25.96 -28.14 -9.74
CA LEU A 92 -25.32 -28.08 -11.05
C LEU A 92 -24.04 -28.90 -11.03
N THR A 93 -24.00 -29.98 -11.80
CA THR A 93 -22.81 -30.79 -12.00
C THR A 93 -22.01 -30.21 -13.17
N ILE A 94 -20.80 -29.74 -12.87
CA ILE A 94 -19.83 -29.23 -13.84
C ILE A 94 -18.72 -30.26 -14.03
N GLU A 95 -18.24 -30.40 -15.27
CA GLU A 95 -17.13 -31.30 -15.61
C GLU A 95 -15.88 -30.48 -15.95
N VAL A 96 -14.73 -30.80 -15.35
CA VAL A 96 -13.46 -30.12 -15.60
C VAL A 96 -12.55 -30.93 -16.53
N GLU A 97 -11.67 -30.26 -17.25
CA GLU A 97 -10.74 -30.93 -18.19
C GLU A 97 -9.69 -31.81 -17.50
N ALA A 98 -9.29 -31.47 -16.28
CA ALA A 98 -8.30 -32.20 -15.49
C ALA A 98 -8.51 -32.01 -13.98
N ALA A 99 -8.18 -33.04 -13.19
CA ALA A 99 -8.16 -32.93 -11.74
C ALA A 99 -6.96 -32.10 -11.25
N GLY A 100 -7.16 -31.25 -10.23
CA GLY A 100 -6.11 -30.42 -9.64
C GLY A 100 -5.15 -31.15 -8.69
N ASP A 101 -4.26 -30.39 -8.05
CA ASP A 101 -3.33 -30.86 -7.03
C ASP A 101 -3.90 -30.69 -5.58
N PHE A 102 -3.03 -30.79 -4.56
CA PHE A 102 -3.40 -30.63 -3.15
C PHE A 102 -3.60 -29.16 -2.71
N SER A 103 -3.51 -28.20 -3.64
CA SER A 103 -3.71 -26.77 -3.32
C SER A 103 -5.20 -26.44 -3.16
N THR A 104 -5.48 -25.28 -2.56
CA THR A 104 -6.82 -24.68 -2.53
C THR A 104 -7.10 -23.99 -3.86
N TYR A 105 -8.28 -24.24 -4.41
CA TYR A 105 -8.83 -23.62 -5.62
C TYR A 105 -10.10 -22.85 -5.27
N THR A 106 -10.38 -21.77 -5.99
CA THR A 106 -11.60 -20.96 -5.84
C THR A 106 -12.43 -21.09 -7.12
N LEU A 107 -13.66 -21.58 -7.00
CA LEU A 107 -14.65 -21.53 -8.07
C LEU A 107 -15.39 -20.19 -8.01
N ARG A 108 -15.47 -19.45 -9.13
CA ARG A 108 -16.20 -18.18 -9.24
C ARG A 108 -17.22 -18.19 -10.38
N LEU A 109 -18.40 -17.63 -10.12
CA LEU A 109 -19.46 -17.41 -11.09
C LEU A 109 -19.28 -16.05 -11.80
N VAL A 110 -19.22 -16.08 -13.13
CA VAL A 110 -18.99 -14.92 -14.00
C VAL A 110 -20.02 -14.85 -15.13
N MET A 111 -20.26 -13.65 -15.66
CA MET A 111 -21.22 -13.41 -16.74
C MET A 111 -20.73 -14.02 -18.07
N SER A 112 -19.42 -13.96 -18.32
CA SER A 112 -18.76 -14.68 -19.41
C SER A 112 -17.27 -14.83 -19.11
N PRO A 113 -16.51 -15.66 -19.86
CA PRO A 113 -15.07 -15.81 -19.66
C PRO A 113 -14.27 -14.50 -19.84
N ILE A 114 -14.85 -13.51 -20.50
CA ILE A 114 -14.23 -12.20 -20.79
C ILE A 114 -14.74 -11.12 -19.81
N ASP A 115 -15.91 -11.32 -19.20
CA ASP A 115 -16.53 -10.36 -18.28
C ASP A 115 -16.63 -10.95 -16.87
N PRO A 116 -15.75 -10.54 -15.93
CA PRO A 116 -15.67 -11.10 -14.59
C PRO A 116 -16.80 -10.66 -13.66
N ARG A 117 -17.80 -9.89 -14.14
CA ARG A 117 -18.97 -9.51 -13.34
C ARG A 117 -19.84 -10.73 -13.05
N THR A 118 -20.46 -10.76 -11.87
CA THR A 118 -21.46 -11.78 -11.51
C THR A 118 -22.70 -11.65 -12.42
N PRO A 119 -23.28 -12.76 -12.92
CA PRO A 119 -24.50 -12.72 -13.73
C PRO A 119 -25.70 -12.10 -13.01
N ASP A 120 -26.58 -11.43 -13.77
CA ASP A 120 -27.77 -10.76 -13.22
C ASP A 120 -28.74 -11.75 -12.56
N GLY A 121 -29.01 -11.55 -11.28
CA GLY A 121 -29.89 -12.42 -10.47
C GLY A 121 -29.13 -13.40 -9.56
N PHE A 122 -27.80 -13.32 -9.55
CA PHE A 122 -26.95 -13.96 -8.53
C PHE A 122 -26.35 -12.90 -7.60
N ASP A 123 -26.21 -13.25 -6.32
CA ASP A 123 -25.61 -12.36 -5.32
C ASP A 123 -24.08 -12.33 -5.47
N PRO A 124 -23.44 -11.15 -5.68
CA PRO A 124 -22.00 -11.06 -5.86
C PRO A 124 -21.16 -11.54 -4.67
N GLN A 125 -21.72 -11.59 -3.45
CA GLN A 125 -21.01 -12.07 -2.26
C GLN A 125 -21.08 -13.59 -2.12
N LEU A 126 -22.10 -14.25 -2.69
CA LEU A 126 -22.28 -15.70 -2.69
C LEU A 126 -21.95 -16.34 -4.05
N ALA A 127 -21.15 -15.64 -4.86
CA ALA A 127 -20.77 -16.06 -6.22
C ALA A 127 -19.40 -16.77 -6.29
N ALA A 128 -18.76 -17.06 -5.15
CA ALA A 128 -17.47 -17.74 -5.10
C ALA A 128 -17.37 -18.72 -3.91
N VAL A 129 -16.66 -19.83 -4.10
CA VAL A 129 -16.42 -20.86 -3.07
C VAL A 129 -15.03 -21.47 -3.23
N ASP A 130 -14.35 -21.72 -2.10
CA ASP A 130 -13.03 -22.35 -2.06
C ASP A 130 -13.15 -23.87 -1.84
N PHE A 131 -12.37 -24.67 -2.56
CA PHE A 131 -12.38 -26.14 -2.50
C PHE A 131 -11.00 -26.76 -2.81
N SER A 132 -10.84 -28.05 -2.58
CA SER A 132 -9.62 -28.83 -2.92
C SER A 132 -9.98 -30.12 -3.64
N PHE A 133 -9.15 -30.56 -4.60
CA PHE A 133 -9.39 -31.78 -5.40
C PHE A 133 -8.96 -33.07 -4.69
N LYS A 134 -8.06 -32.99 -3.70
CA LYS A 134 -7.39 -34.16 -3.09
C LYS A 134 -7.75 -34.33 -1.63
N VAL A 135 -9.05 -34.38 -1.34
CA VAL A 135 -9.56 -34.54 0.03
C VAL A 135 -9.27 -35.94 0.61
N ASP A 136 -8.99 -36.96 -0.23
CA ASP A 136 -8.93 -38.38 0.16
C ASP A 136 -7.67 -39.18 -0.28
N CYS A 137 -6.51 -38.55 -0.52
CA CYS A 137 -5.29 -39.29 -0.98
C CYS A 137 -4.14 -39.35 0.06
N PRO A 138 -3.64 -40.54 0.45
CA PRO A 138 -2.34 -40.70 1.11
C PRO A 138 -1.18 -40.65 0.09
N SER A 139 -0.02 -40.08 0.45
CA SER A 139 1.12 -39.89 -0.45
C SER A 139 2.36 -40.71 -0.06
N ASP A 140 2.90 -41.52 -0.99
CA ASP A 140 4.08 -42.38 -0.81
C ASP A 140 5.25 -41.94 -1.73
N PHE A 141 6.13 -41.05 -1.29
CA PHE A 141 7.35 -40.71 -2.07
C PHE A 141 8.60 -40.83 -1.19
N ASP A 142 9.43 -41.83 -1.47
CA ASP A 142 10.68 -42.13 -0.75
C ASP A 142 11.79 -42.51 -1.75
N CYS A 143 12.81 -41.66 -1.90
CA CYS A 143 14.10 -41.99 -2.52
C CYS A 143 15.18 -41.05 -1.97
N ALA A 144 16.28 -41.63 -1.45
CA ALA A 144 17.39 -40.91 -0.82
C ALA A 144 18.53 -40.59 -1.82
N PRO A 145 19.18 -39.41 -1.73
CA PRO A 145 20.27 -39.02 -2.63
C PRO A 145 21.64 -39.57 -2.19
N GLU A 146 22.46 -39.97 -3.17
CA GLU A 146 23.82 -40.49 -2.96
C GLU A 146 24.88 -39.40 -2.72
N GLN A 147 25.91 -39.75 -1.95
CA GLN A 147 26.94 -38.85 -1.43
C GLN A 147 28.33 -39.19 -1.98
N ILE A 148 29.06 -38.20 -2.52
CA ILE A 148 30.42 -38.33 -3.08
C ILE A 148 31.44 -37.65 -2.14
N CYS A 149 32.59 -38.28 -1.91
CA CYS A 149 33.64 -37.76 -1.03
C CYS A 149 34.56 -36.71 -1.69
N PRO A 150 34.95 -35.63 -0.98
CA PRO A 150 35.86 -34.60 -1.48
C PRO A 150 37.35 -34.97 -1.39
N PRO A 151 38.22 -34.33 -2.20
CA PRO A 151 39.66 -34.63 -2.28
C PRO A 151 40.48 -34.13 -1.08
N GLN A 152 41.69 -34.69 -0.91
CA GLN A 152 42.62 -34.38 0.19
C GLN A 152 43.32 -33.02 0.04
N VAL A 153 43.51 -32.33 1.18
CA VAL A 153 44.11 -30.98 1.31
C VAL A 153 45.55 -31.09 1.87
N LEU A 154 46.47 -30.28 1.35
CA LEU A 154 47.87 -30.18 1.82
C LEU A 154 48.00 -29.21 3.02
N PRO A 155 48.98 -29.40 3.92
CA PRO A 155 49.18 -28.51 5.06
C PRO A 155 49.73 -27.14 4.62
N GLU A 156 48.96 -26.09 4.86
CA GLU A 156 49.35 -24.69 4.66
C GLU A 156 50.03 -24.13 5.92
N PRO A 157 50.91 -23.11 5.79
CA PRO A 157 51.47 -22.43 6.95
C PRO A 157 50.35 -21.79 7.79
N GLU A 158 50.52 -21.81 9.11
CA GLU A 158 49.58 -21.17 10.03
C GLU A 158 49.70 -19.65 9.88
N ILE A 159 48.74 -19.05 9.17
CA ILE A 159 48.63 -17.59 9.02
C ILE A 159 47.69 -17.12 10.14
N ASP A 160 48.24 -16.36 11.09
CA ASP A 160 47.42 -15.66 12.07
C ASP A 160 46.78 -14.43 11.41
N TYR A 161 45.52 -14.58 10.99
CA TYR A 161 44.74 -13.50 10.36
C TYR A 161 44.35 -12.36 11.31
N LEU A 162 44.57 -12.53 12.63
CA LEU A 162 44.34 -11.49 13.63
C LEU A 162 45.60 -10.65 13.89
N ALA A 163 46.76 -11.08 13.41
CA ALA A 163 48.00 -10.30 13.49
C ALA A 163 47.90 -9.05 12.62
N LYS A 164 47.52 -7.94 13.23
CA LYS A 164 47.21 -6.68 12.55
C LYS A 164 47.84 -5.45 13.20
N ASP A 165 48.59 -5.64 14.29
CA ASP A 165 49.28 -4.58 15.01
C ASP A 165 50.81 -4.70 14.86
N TYR A 166 51.53 -3.66 15.26
CA TYR A 166 52.99 -3.61 15.19
C TYR A 166 53.67 -4.83 15.83
N ASP A 167 53.26 -5.21 17.05
CA ASP A 167 53.90 -6.27 17.81
C ASP A 167 53.69 -7.65 17.16
N SER A 168 52.48 -7.91 16.66
CA SER A 168 52.15 -9.15 15.96
C SER A 168 52.85 -9.24 14.60
N PHE A 169 52.93 -8.15 13.81
CA PHE A 169 53.69 -8.14 12.56
C PHE A 169 55.19 -8.35 12.79
N ARG A 170 55.76 -7.68 13.79
CA ARG A 170 57.17 -7.84 14.18
C ARG A 170 57.44 -9.30 14.57
N ARG A 171 56.58 -9.88 15.40
CA ARG A 171 56.68 -11.29 15.83
C ARG A 171 56.59 -12.24 14.65
N LEU A 172 55.59 -12.08 13.78
CA LEU A 172 55.39 -12.92 12.60
C LEU A 172 56.62 -12.93 11.69
N MET A 173 57.18 -11.75 11.41
CA MET A 173 58.38 -11.62 10.58
C MET A 173 59.61 -12.26 11.24
N LEU A 174 59.81 -12.06 12.55
CA LEU A 174 60.92 -12.66 13.29
C LEU A 174 60.79 -14.19 13.41
N ASP A 175 59.58 -14.71 13.61
CA ASP A 175 59.33 -16.15 13.66
C ASP A 175 59.59 -16.77 12.28
N ARG A 176 59.16 -16.11 11.20
CA ARG A 176 59.45 -16.57 9.84
C ARG A 176 60.94 -16.55 9.51
N LEU A 177 61.67 -15.52 9.93
CA LEU A 177 63.12 -15.44 9.74
C LEU A 177 63.85 -16.57 10.49
N SER A 178 63.38 -16.96 11.69
CA SER A 178 63.99 -18.06 12.44
C SER A 178 63.91 -19.42 11.73
N VAL A 179 62.87 -19.63 10.91
CA VAL A 179 62.71 -20.85 10.10
C VAL A 179 63.54 -20.80 8.82
N LEU A 180 63.63 -19.64 8.18
CA LEU A 180 64.34 -19.47 6.91
C LEU A 180 65.86 -19.36 7.09
N MET A 181 66.31 -18.78 8.21
CA MET A 181 67.70 -18.49 8.52
C MET A 181 68.03 -18.92 9.96
N PRO A 182 68.06 -20.24 10.26
CA PRO A 182 68.27 -20.74 11.62
C PRO A 182 69.62 -20.36 12.24
N ASP A 183 70.62 -20.03 11.41
CA ASP A 183 71.95 -19.58 11.85
C ASP A 183 71.93 -18.13 12.38
N TRP A 184 70.91 -17.34 12.05
CA TRP A 184 70.76 -15.97 12.54
C TRP A 184 69.99 -15.95 13.86
N GLN A 185 70.68 -15.66 14.96
CA GLN A 185 70.13 -15.66 16.31
C GLN A 185 70.11 -14.28 16.98
N GLU A 186 70.48 -13.22 16.26
CA GLU A 186 70.55 -11.88 16.84
C GLU A 186 69.18 -11.32 17.19
N ARG A 187 69.06 -10.75 18.40
CA ARG A 187 67.83 -10.14 18.93
C ARG A 187 68.04 -8.73 19.45
N SER A 188 69.24 -8.17 19.23
CA SER A 188 69.58 -6.83 19.69
C SER A 188 68.75 -5.78 18.93
N PRO A 189 68.15 -4.79 19.62
CA PRO A 189 67.50 -3.66 18.97
C PRO A 189 68.45 -2.82 18.10
N ALA A 190 69.77 -2.93 18.32
CA ALA A 190 70.77 -2.24 17.52
C ALA A 190 71.16 -3.01 16.25
N ASP A 191 70.64 -4.22 16.04
CA ASP A 191 70.88 -4.99 14.83
C ASP A 191 70.11 -4.42 13.64
N LEU A 192 70.77 -4.35 12.48
CA LEU A 192 70.20 -3.76 11.27
C LEU A 192 68.98 -4.55 10.75
N GLN A 193 69.00 -5.88 10.86
CA GLN A 193 67.91 -6.72 10.38
C GLN A 193 66.70 -6.59 11.31
N VAL A 194 66.92 -6.50 12.63
CA VAL A 194 65.87 -6.17 13.60
C VAL A 194 65.25 -4.80 13.30
N ALA A 195 66.06 -3.76 13.08
CA ALA A 195 65.56 -2.42 12.74
C ALA A 195 64.75 -2.38 11.43
N LEU A 196 65.14 -3.18 10.43
CA LEU A 196 64.38 -3.32 9.18
C LEU A 196 63.03 -3.98 9.43
N VAL A 197 62.99 -5.07 10.22
CA VAL A 197 61.74 -5.75 10.58
C VAL A 197 60.82 -4.79 11.35
N GLU A 198 61.35 -4.01 12.27
CA GLU A 198 60.57 -3.02 13.03
C GLU A 198 60.01 -1.92 12.12
N THR A 199 60.80 -1.43 11.16
CA THR A 199 60.31 -0.45 10.17
C THR A 199 59.19 -1.03 9.30
N LEU A 200 59.33 -2.28 8.85
CA LEU A 200 58.30 -2.97 8.08
C LEU A 200 57.03 -3.22 8.91
N ALA A 201 57.18 -3.59 10.18
CA ALA A 201 56.06 -3.79 11.10
C ALA A 201 55.30 -2.48 11.34
N TYR A 202 56.01 -1.35 11.49
CA TYR A 202 55.41 -0.02 11.62
C TYR A 202 54.58 0.36 10.39
N VAL A 203 55.13 0.16 9.19
CA VAL A 203 54.38 0.42 7.95
C VAL A 203 53.19 -0.54 7.82
N GLY A 204 53.36 -1.81 8.21
CA GLY A 204 52.30 -2.82 8.22
C GLY A 204 51.12 -2.41 9.08
N ASP A 205 51.37 -1.91 10.29
CA ASP A 205 50.33 -1.43 11.23
C ASP A 205 49.51 -0.26 10.63
N HIS A 206 50.18 0.75 10.06
CA HIS A 206 49.50 1.87 9.41
C HIS A 206 48.63 1.44 8.21
N LEU A 207 49.13 0.51 7.39
CA LEU A 207 48.39 -0.01 6.25
C LEU A 207 47.21 -0.87 6.72
N SER A 208 47.39 -1.68 7.76
CA SER A 208 46.34 -2.48 8.39
C SER A 208 45.20 -1.60 8.91
N TYR A 209 45.52 -0.54 9.64
CA TYR A 209 44.54 0.45 10.10
C TYR A 209 43.78 1.10 8.93
N TYR A 210 44.50 1.49 7.86
CA TYR A 210 43.86 2.09 6.70
C TYR A 210 42.91 1.13 5.99
N GLN A 211 43.28 -0.15 5.86
CA GLN A 211 42.42 -1.18 5.29
C GLN A 211 41.14 -1.35 6.10
N ASP A 212 41.23 -1.42 7.43
CA ASP A 212 40.06 -1.57 8.30
C ASP A 212 39.15 -0.34 8.25
N ALA A 213 39.72 0.87 8.17
CA ALA A 213 38.96 2.11 8.00
C ALA A 213 38.21 2.15 6.66
N VAL A 214 38.83 1.70 5.56
CA VAL A 214 38.18 1.61 4.24
C VAL A 214 37.13 0.50 4.23
N ALA A 215 37.43 -0.68 4.78
CA ALA A 215 36.51 -1.80 4.86
C ALA A 215 35.26 -1.46 5.69
N THR A 216 35.42 -0.70 6.78
CA THR A 216 34.30 -0.18 7.58
C THR A 216 33.36 0.66 6.71
N GLU A 217 33.88 1.48 5.80
CA GLU A 217 33.07 2.31 4.91
C GLU A 217 32.53 1.58 3.68
N ALA A 218 33.00 0.36 3.38
CA ALA A 218 32.67 -0.40 2.18
C ALA A 218 31.31 -1.11 2.21
N TYR A 219 30.67 -1.19 3.37
CA TYR A 219 29.36 -1.82 3.53
C TYR A 219 28.39 -0.88 4.23
N LEU A 220 27.12 -0.90 3.81
CA LEU A 220 26.08 -0.01 4.33
C LEU A 220 25.88 -0.15 5.85
N GLY A 221 25.97 -1.38 6.38
CA GLY A 221 25.77 -1.65 7.81
C GLY A 221 26.94 -1.23 8.71
N THR A 222 28.13 -1.01 8.15
CA THR A 222 29.33 -0.63 8.91
C THR A 222 29.77 0.81 8.65
N ALA A 223 29.34 1.41 7.55
CA ALA A 223 29.77 2.75 7.14
C ALA A 223 29.39 3.82 8.18
N ARG A 224 30.36 4.66 8.55
CA ARG A 224 30.17 5.73 9.53
C ARG A 224 30.01 7.09 8.87
N LYS A 225 30.57 7.30 7.68
CA LYS A 225 30.46 8.58 6.98
C LYS A 225 29.17 8.63 6.16
N ARG A 226 28.39 9.70 6.36
CA ARG A 226 27.15 9.99 5.59
C ARG A 226 27.38 9.96 4.08
N VAL A 227 28.54 10.41 3.60
CA VAL A 227 28.88 10.39 2.16
C VAL A 227 29.01 8.95 1.64
N SER A 228 29.63 8.04 2.40
CA SER A 228 29.72 6.63 2.04
C SER A 228 28.33 5.99 1.99
N VAL A 229 27.51 6.20 3.03
CA VAL A 229 26.12 5.70 3.08
C VAL A 229 25.30 6.22 1.89
N ARG A 230 25.41 7.52 1.56
CA ARG A 230 24.72 8.12 0.39
C ARG A 230 25.14 7.47 -0.93
N ARG A 231 26.44 7.14 -1.10
CA ARG A 231 26.94 6.45 -2.29
C ARG A 231 26.42 5.02 -2.39
N HIS A 232 26.39 4.28 -1.27
CA HIS A 232 25.80 2.93 -1.23
C HIS A 232 24.30 2.96 -1.53
N ALA A 233 23.56 3.88 -0.91
CA ALA A 233 22.13 4.01 -1.12
C ALA A 233 21.77 4.33 -2.58
N ARG A 234 22.62 5.12 -3.26
CA ARG A 234 22.46 5.42 -4.69
C ARG A 234 22.57 4.19 -5.59
N LEU A 235 23.30 3.13 -5.19
CA LEU A 235 23.35 1.87 -5.95
C LEU A 235 22.01 1.11 -5.90
N LEU A 236 21.17 1.39 -4.90
CA LEU A 236 19.82 0.85 -4.75
C LEU A 236 18.75 1.84 -5.27
N ASP A 237 19.15 2.85 -6.05
CA ASP A 237 18.31 3.96 -6.49
C ASP A 237 17.61 4.72 -5.34
N TYR A 238 18.16 4.65 -4.12
CA TYR A 238 17.67 5.39 -2.97
C TYR A 238 18.42 6.72 -2.80
N PHE A 239 17.72 7.82 -3.09
CA PHE A 239 18.24 9.17 -2.91
C PHE A 239 18.03 9.64 -1.46
N MET A 240 19.11 9.59 -0.67
CA MET A 240 19.08 10.16 0.68
C MET A 240 18.82 11.67 0.63
N HIS A 241 17.76 12.12 1.31
CA HIS A 241 17.41 13.54 1.43
C HIS A 241 18.34 14.27 2.42
N ASP A 242 18.59 15.55 2.18
CA ASP A 242 19.41 16.41 3.05
C ASP A 242 18.58 17.14 4.14
N GLY A 243 17.34 16.70 4.31
CA GLY A 243 16.35 17.32 5.19
C GLY A 243 15.19 17.88 4.37
N CYS A 244 14.03 18.04 5.01
CA CYS A 244 12.86 18.65 4.40
C CYS A 244 12.47 19.89 5.21
N ASN A 245 12.11 20.96 4.52
CA ASN A 245 11.49 22.11 5.17
C ASN A 245 10.14 21.68 5.78
N ALA A 246 9.76 22.31 6.89
CA ALA A 246 8.43 22.13 7.46
C ALA A 246 7.37 22.53 6.42
N ARG A 247 6.31 21.73 6.30
CA ARG A 247 5.17 21.99 5.42
C ARG A 247 3.90 21.87 6.23
N THR A 248 2.97 22.78 5.98
CA THR A 248 1.64 22.77 6.60
C THR A 248 0.60 23.19 5.58
N TRP A 249 -0.64 22.77 5.80
CA TRP A 249 -1.78 23.31 5.08
C TRP A 249 -2.21 24.63 5.69
N VAL A 250 -2.61 25.57 4.85
CA VAL A 250 -3.17 26.87 5.24
C VAL A 250 -4.42 27.10 4.39
N THR A 251 -5.53 27.43 5.03
CA THR A 251 -6.78 27.79 4.37
C THR A 251 -6.92 29.30 4.37
N PHE A 252 -7.40 29.86 3.25
CA PHE A 252 -7.67 31.28 3.12
C PHE A 252 -9.18 31.50 3.09
N GLU A 253 -9.66 32.35 3.99
CA GLU A 253 -11.03 32.86 3.93
C GLU A 253 -11.02 34.21 3.21
N VAL A 254 -11.87 34.32 2.19
CA VAL A 254 -11.96 35.50 1.33
C VAL A 254 -13.35 36.09 1.47
N GLU A 255 -13.41 37.39 1.78
CA GLU A 255 -14.66 38.13 1.80
C GLU A 255 -15.16 38.39 0.38
N LYS A 256 -16.46 38.16 0.15
CA LYS A 256 -17.11 38.35 -1.15
C LYS A 256 -16.98 39.79 -1.63
N SER A 257 -16.61 39.97 -2.90
CA SER A 257 -16.40 41.29 -3.53
C SER A 257 -15.22 42.10 -2.96
N SER A 258 -14.34 41.48 -2.17
CA SER A 258 -13.07 42.09 -1.78
C SER A 258 -12.09 42.11 -2.95
N SER A 259 -11.03 42.92 -2.87
CA SER A 259 -9.95 42.93 -3.87
C SER A 259 -9.11 41.64 -3.90
N ALA A 260 -9.33 40.73 -2.95
CA ALA A 260 -8.71 39.42 -2.91
C ALA A 260 -9.50 38.37 -3.71
N ASP A 261 -10.79 38.60 -3.98
CA ASP A 261 -11.62 37.67 -4.75
C ASP A 261 -11.19 37.64 -6.23
N GLY A 262 -10.78 36.48 -6.71
CA GLY A 262 -10.17 36.26 -8.02
C GLY A 262 -8.68 36.60 -8.10
N LYS A 263 -8.01 36.93 -6.98
CA LYS A 263 -6.58 37.25 -6.98
C LYS A 263 -5.72 35.98 -7.00
N LEU A 264 -4.74 35.96 -7.90
CA LEU A 264 -3.70 34.93 -7.94
C LEU A 264 -2.61 35.23 -6.89
N LEU A 265 -2.38 34.30 -5.98
CA LEU A 265 -1.20 34.24 -5.13
C LEU A 265 -0.17 33.32 -5.79
N ALA A 266 0.85 33.88 -6.42
CA ALA A 266 1.92 33.08 -6.99
C ALA A 266 2.76 32.42 -5.89
N ALA A 267 3.27 31.22 -6.16
CA ALA A 267 4.14 30.48 -5.26
C ALA A 267 5.36 31.32 -4.85
N GLY A 268 5.67 31.37 -3.56
CA GLY A 268 6.82 32.11 -3.02
C GLY A 268 6.71 33.64 -3.03
N GLN A 269 5.59 34.21 -3.50
CA GLN A 269 5.48 35.66 -3.65
C GLN A 269 5.18 36.38 -2.33
N TYR A 270 4.39 35.74 -1.45
CA TYR A 270 3.88 36.35 -0.22
C TYR A 270 4.27 35.50 0.99
N PRO A 271 5.02 36.06 1.97
CA PRO A 271 5.32 35.35 3.20
C PRO A 271 4.07 35.27 4.09
N LEU A 272 3.78 34.07 4.57
CA LEU A 272 2.77 33.78 5.58
C LEU A 272 3.49 33.68 6.93
N LEU A 273 3.10 34.52 7.89
CA LEU A 273 3.75 34.56 9.20
C LEU A 273 2.89 33.82 10.22
N SER A 274 3.52 33.02 11.07
CA SER A 274 2.85 32.50 12.27
C SER A 274 2.35 33.67 13.11
N GLY A 275 1.08 33.64 13.51
CA GLY A 275 0.49 34.69 14.34
C GLY A 275 1.26 34.89 15.64
N GLY A 276 1.79 36.09 15.84
CA GLY A 276 2.37 36.54 17.10
C GLY A 276 1.31 37.17 18.00
N SER A 277 1.66 38.26 18.69
CA SER A 277 0.76 39.01 19.58
C SER A 277 -0.32 39.83 18.85
N THR A 278 -0.45 39.70 17.53
CA THR A 278 -1.39 40.51 16.74
C THR A 278 -2.82 39.99 16.84
N PRO A 279 -3.79 40.85 17.21
CA PRO A 279 -5.20 40.46 17.16
C PRO A 279 -5.66 40.42 15.70
N GLY A 280 -5.73 39.23 15.13
CA GLY A 280 -6.33 38.96 13.82
C GLY A 280 -5.42 38.22 12.83
N PRO A 281 -6.00 37.59 11.79
CA PRO A 281 -5.25 36.79 10.81
C PRO A 281 -4.53 37.61 9.74
N ILE A 282 -4.83 38.91 9.63
CA ILE A 282 -4.27 39.80 8.59
C ILE A 282 -3.29 40.77 9.25
N VAL A 283 -2.04 40.74 8.80
CA VAL A 283 -1.04 41.76 9.15
C VAL A 283 -1.24 42.95 8.21
N ASP A 284 -1.57 44.09 8.79
CA ASP A 284 -1.66 45.36 8.06
C ASP A 284 -0.29 45.70 7.42
N PRO A 285 -0.23 45.99 6.11
CA PRO A 285 1.02 46.28 5.40
C PRO A 285 1.71 47.57 5.84
N ASP A 286 1.13 48.36 6.76
CA ASP A 286 1.82 49.48 7.42
C ASP A 286 3.20 49.04 7.95
N PRO A 287 4.32 49.67 7.50
CA PRO A 287 5.68 49.30 7.90
C PRO A 287 5.89 49.26 9.42
N THR A 288 5.19 50.09 10.19
CA THR A 288 5.32 50.11 11.66
C THR A 288 4.69 48.89 12.33
N LYS A 289 3.54 48.44 11.82
CA LYS A 289 2.84 47.25 12.31
C LYS A 289 3.58 45.98 11.87
N LEU A 290 4.03 45.94 10.62
CA LEU A 290 4.85 44.84 10.11
C LEU A 290 6.16 44.71 10.90
N ALA A 291 6.86 45.80 11.17
CA ALA A 291 8.09 45.78 11.96
C ALA A 291 7.86 45.23 13.39
N ARG A 292 6.71 45.53 14.00
CA ARG A 292 6.34 44.98 15.31
C ARG A 292 6.18 43.45 15.23
N VAL A 293 5.46 42.93 14.24
CA VAL A 293 5.31 41.47 14.07
C VAL A 293 6.67 40.81 13.84
N LEU A 294 7.51 41.39 12.97
CA LEU A 294 8.84 40.87 12.68
C LEU A 294 9.77 40.89 13.91
N SER A 295 9.59 41.85 14.83
CA SER A 295 10.37 41.90 16.08
C SER A 295 10.12 40.73 17.02
N GLU A 296 9.00 40.01 16.84
CA GLU A 296 8.65 38.82 17.61
C GLU A 296 9.26 37.53 17.02
N ASN A 297 10.05 37.64 15.94
CA ASN A 297 10.67 36.52 15.23
C ASN A 297 9.66 35.42 14.82
N PRO A 298 8.62 35.76 14.02
CA PRO A 298 7.63 34.78 13.59
C PRO A 298 8.26 33.74 12.66
N VAL A 299 7.67 32.55 12.63
CA VAL A 299 8.02 31.54 11.63
C VAL A 299 7.38 31.96 10.30
N GLY A 300 8.21 32.15 9.27
CA GLY A 300 7.77 32.45 7.92
C GLY A 300 7.53 31.17 7.12
N PHE A 301 6.40 31.12 6.44
CA PHE A 301 6.03 30.13 5.44
C PHE A 301 5.81 30.83 4.10
N GLU A 302 5.87 30.07 3.02
CA GLU A 302 5.60 30.55 1.66
C GLU A 302 4.67 29.54 0.97
N THR A 303 3.85 30.03 0.04
CA THR A 303 3.01 29.17 -0.80
C THR A 303 3.88 28.33 -1.72
N LEU A 304 3.65 27.01 -1.74
CA LEU A 304 4.38 26.07 -2.61
C LEU A 304 3.81 26.01 -4.03
N ILE A 305 2.55 26.40 -4.20
CA ILE A 305 1.81 26.37 -5.45
C ILE A 305 1.11 27.70 -5.66
N ASP A 306 0.81 28.00 -6.92
CA ASP A 306 -0.04 29.12 -7.29
C ASP A 306 -1.48 28.82 -6.83
N VAL A 307 -2.11 29.79 -6.17
CA VAL A 307 -3.50 29.66 -5.68
C VAL A 307 -4.30 30.88 -6.10
N THR A 308 -5.39 30.65 -6.82
CA THR A 308 -6.38 31.71 -7.07
C THR A 308 -7.39 31.72 -5.94
N LEU A 309 -7.51 32.85 -5.26
CA LEU A 309 -8.43 33.04 -4.15
C LEU A 309 -9.85 33.25 -4.69
N HIS A 310 -10.82 32.48 -4.19
CA HIS A 310 -12.23 32.64 -4.53
C HIS A 310 -13.09 32.68 -3.27
N ALA A 311 -14.00 33.66 -3.17
CA ALA A 311 -14.90 33.74 -2.02
C ALA A 311 -15.87 32.54 -1.94
N SER A 312 -16.17 31.89 -3.09
CA SER A 312 -16.99 30.67 -3.14
C SER A 312 -16.29 29.43 -2.57
N HIS A 313 -14.97 29.47 -2.34
CA HIS A 313 -14.21 28.37 -1.72
C HIS A 313 -14.09 28.49 -0.21
N SER A 314 -14.42 29.64 0.38
CA SER A 314 -14.28 29.87 1.83
C SER A 314 -15.18 28.94 2.66
N ARG A 315 -16.38 28.62 2.16
CA ARG A 315 -17.31 27.71 2.83
C ARG A 315 -18.18 27.01 1.79
N ILE A 316 -18.13 25.69 1.79
CA ILE A 316 -18.93 24.82 0.92
C ILE A 316 -19.65 23.80 1.81
N GLU A 317 -20.96 23.69 1.66
CA GLU A 317 -21.78 22.79 2.48
C GLU A 317 -21.98 21.43 1.80
N PHE A 318 -22.10 20.37 2.60
CA PHE A 318 -22.49 19.05 2.09
C PHE A 318 -23.95 19.07 1.66
N TYR A 319 -24.24 18.48 0.51
CA TYR A 319 -25.61 18.28 0.06
C TYR A 319 -26.11 16.90 0.53
N THR A 320 -27.10 16.90 1.43
CA THR A 320 -27.60 15.67 2.06
C THR A 320 -28.81 15.05 1.36
N TRP A 321 -29.16 15.48 0.14
CA TRP A 321 -30.29 14.93 -0.63
C TRP A 321 -31.62 14.89 0.16
N SER A 322 -31.90 15.94 0.93
CA SER A 322 -33.06 16.03 1.85
C SER A 322 -33.08 15.04 3.02
N ALA A 323 -31.98 14.31 3.28
CA ALA A 323 -31.85 13.46 4.46
C ALA A 323 -31.23 14.22 5.66
N GLU A 324 -31.59 13.77 6.87
CA GLU A 324 -31.09 14.30 8.14
C GLU A 324 -30.16 13.29 8.84
N ASN A 325 -29.24 13.76 9.68
CA ASN A 325 -28.32 12.94 10.48
C ASN A 325 -27.42 11.99 9.66
N CYS A 326 -27.00 12.42 8.47
CA CYS A 326 -26.06 11.68 7.65
C CYS A 326 -24.64 11.78 8.22
N CYS A 327 -23.91 10.66 8.24
CA CYS A 327 -22.48 10.63 8.51
C CYS A 327 -21.73 10.13 7.27
N LEU A 328 -20.54 10.68 7.02
CA LEU A 328 -19.60 10.11 6.06
C LEU A 328 -18.85 8.96 6.75
N PRO A 329 -19.02 7.69 6.31
CA PRO A 329 -18.29 6.58 6.91
C PRO A 329 -16.77 6.78 6.80
N ARG A 330 -16.04 6.21 7.76
CA ARG A 330 -14.57 6.15 7.68
C ARG A 330 -14.16 5.47 6.36
N HIS A 331 -13.15 6.02 5.68
CA HIS A 331 -12.67 5.58 4.37
C HIS A 331 -13.57 5.94 3.17
N SER A 332 -14.56 6.82 3.34
CA SER A 332 -15.26 7.39 2.20
C SER A 332 -14.29 8.19 1.31
N THR A 333 -14.41 8.00 0.00
CA THR A 333 -13.60 8.68 -1.02
C THR A 333 -14.45 9.53 -1.96
N ARG A 334 -15.72 9.78 -1.61
CA ARG A 334 -16.69 10.53 -2.43
C ARG A 334 -17.80 11.16 -1.59
N ALA A 335 -18.32 12.29 -2.04
CA ALA A 335 -19.44 13.02 -1.45
C ALA A 335 -20.10 13.97 -2.46
N THR A 336 -21.26 14.52 -2.10
CA THR A 336 -21.96 15.56 -2.86
C THR A 336 -21.93 16.86 -2.07
N LEU A 337 -21.59 17.97 -2.73
CA LEU A 337 -21.57 19.31 -2.16
C LEU A 337 -22.59 20.21 -2.85
N LEU A 338 -23.00 21.26 -2.15
CA LEU A 338 -23.86 22.32 -2.71
C LEU A 338 -23.05 23.23 -3.63
N ASP A 339 -23.53 23.46 -4.86
CA ASP A 339 -22.88 24.37 -5.82
C ASP A 339 -23.48 25.78 -5.75
N PHE A 340 -23.45 26.41 -4.57
CA PHE A 340 -23.98 27.76 -4.38
C PHE A 340 -23.20 28.55 -3.32
N PRO A 341 -22.57 29.69 -3.68
CA PRO A 341 -22.35 30.19 -5.05
C PRO A 341 -21.49 29.22 -5.87
N ALA A 342 -21.51 29.35 -7.21
CA ALA A 342 -20.79 28.46 -8.11
C ALA A 342 -19.33 28.24 -7.67
N THR A 343 -19.03 26.99 -7.40
CA THR A 343 -17.79 26.56 -6.73
C THR A 343 -16.62 26.51 -7.70
N HIS A 344 -16.83 26.22 -8.98
CA HIS A 344 -15.75 26.12 -9.99
C HIS A 344 -14.54 25.23 -9.60
N LEU A 345 -14.76 24.23 -8.75
CA LEU A 345 -13.81 23.19 -8.37
C LEU A 345 -13.33 22.41 -9.60
N GLN A 346 -12.07 22.02 -9.55
CA GLN A 346 -11.39 21.26 -10.58
C GLN A 346 -10.71 20.02 -10.00
N LYS A 347 -10.41 19.09 -10.90
CA LYS A 347 -9.56 17.95 -10.56
C LYS A 347 -8.20 18.47 -10.06
N ASN A 348 -7.72 17.89 -8.97
CA ASN A 348 -6.51 18.23 -8.21
C ASN A 348 -6.63 19.41 -7.23
N ASP A 349 -7.81 20.02 -7.10
CA ASP A 349 -8.03 20.97 -6.01
C ASP A 349 -7.99 20.26 -4.66
N PHE A 350 -7.68 21.02 -3.61
CA PHE A 350 -7.64 20.53 -2.24
C PHE A 350 -8.82 21.09 -1.45
N LEU A 351 -9.53 20.23 -0.72
CA LEU A 351 -10.60 20.63 0.18
C LEU A 351 -10.26 20.24 1.61
N LEU A 352 -10.56 21.13 2.55
CA LEU A 352 -10.54 20.84 3.97
C LEU A 352 -11.95 20.43 4.41
N PHE A 353 -12.09 19.21 4.90
CA PHE A 353 -13.26 18.82 5.68
C PHE A 353 -12.97 19.07 7.15
N GLU A 354 -13.87 19.77 7.83
CA GLU A 354 -13.76 20.01 9.25
C GLU A 354 -15.11 19.82 9.96
N GLU A 355 -15.03 19.43 11.23
CA GLU A 355 -16.18 19.44 12.12
C GLU A 355 -16.40 20.86 12.63
N VAL A 356 -17.52 21.47 12.27
CA VAL A 356 -17.89 22.83 12.71
C VAL A 356 -18.80 22.77 13.95
N ILE A 357 -19.50 21.66 14.16
CA ILE A 357 -20.46 21.43 15.25
C ILE A 357 -20.33 19.98 15.74
N SER A 358 -20.34 19.78 17.05
CA SER A 358 -20.30 18.43 17.63
C SER A 358 -21.54 17.61 17.24
N PRO A 359 -21.39 16.38 16.71
CA PRO A 359 -22.53 15.51 16.40
C PRO A 359 -23.24 15.01 17.67
N THR A 360 -22.59 15.07 18.83
CA THR A 360 -23.16 14.58 20.11
C THR A 360 -23.88 15.68 20.87
N THR A 361 -23.31 16.89 20.95
CA THR A 361 -23.86 17.99 21.75
C THR A 361 -24.59 19.04 20.92
N GLY A 362 -24.35 19.10 19.60
CA GLY A 362 -24.93 20.13 18.71
C GLY A 362 -24.36 21.53 18.91
N LEU A 363 -23.28 21.69 19.69
CA LEU A 363 -22.63 22.96 19.96
C LEU A 363 -21.35 23.12 19.12
N ALA A 364 -21.14 24.32 18.57
CA ALA A 364 -19.92 24.65 17.82
C ALA A 364 -18.67 24.68 18.71
N ALA A 365 -18.82 25.02 20.00
CA ALA A 365 -17.71 25.06 20.95
C ALA A 365 -17.13 23.67 21.26
N ASP A 366 -17.92 22.61 21.03
CA ASP A 366 -17.54 21.22 21.32
C ASP A 366 -17.09 20.47 20.04
N ALA A 367 -16.91 21.18 18.93
CA ALA A 367 -16.46 20.58 17.68
C ALA A 367 -15.04 20.03 17.82
N ASP A 368 -14.80 18.80 17.34
CA ASP A 368 -13.50 18.15 17.45
C ASP A 368 -12.53 18.62 16.33
N PRO A 369 -11.47 19.39 16.64
CA PRO A 369 -10.52 19.86 15.64
C PRO A 369 -9.66 18.73 15.03
N THR A 370 -9.62 17.55 15.65
CA THR A 370 -8.87 16.40 15.14
C THR A 370 -9.53 15.71 13.96
N HIS A 371 -10.82 16.01 13.69
CA HIS A 371 -11.54 15.53 12.51
C HIS A 371 -11.21 16.30 11.22
N ARG A 372 -10.31 17.28 11.27
CA ARG A 372 -9.85 18.01 10.09
C ARG A 372 -9.07 17.10 9.14
N GLN A 373 -9.55 17.01 7.91
CA GLN A 373 -8.93 16.20 6.85
C GLN A 373 -8.81 17.02 5.58
N VAL A 374 -7.60 17.13 5.05
CA VAL A 374 -7.37 17.74 3.73
C VAL A 374 -7.33 16.62 2.70
N VAL A 375 -8.19 16.72 1.68
CA VAL A 375 -8.32 15.73 0.62
C VAL A 375 -8.00 16.35 -0.73
N ARG A 376 -7.45 15.56 -1.66
CA ARG A 376 -7.20 16.00 -3.03
C ARG A 376 -8.28 15.43 -3.96
N LEU A 377 -8.94 16.31 -4.71
CA LEU A 377 -9.98 15.92 -5.66
C LEU A 377 -9.38 15.16 -6.84
N THR A 378 -9.94 13.99 -7.13
CA THR A 378 -9.58 13.11 -8.25
C THR A 378 -10.58 13.19 -9.39
N ALA A 379 -11.85 13.47 -9.08
CA ALA A 379 -12.93 13.73 -10.03
C ALA A 379 -13.89 14.78 -9.46
N VAL A 380 -14.46 15.60 -10.36
CA VAL A 380 -15.45 16.63 -10.06
C VAL A 380 -16.49 16.60 -11.17
N GLU A 381 -17.76 16.43 -10.82
CA GLU A 381 -18.88 16.37 -11.75
C GLU A 381 -19.99 17.32 -11.29
N TYR A 382 -20.30 18.31 -12.14
CA TYR A 382 -21.38 19.26 -11.91
C TYR A 382 -22.71 18.68 -12.41
N THR A 383 -23.73 18.68 -11.56
CA THR A 383 -25.08 18.25 -11.90
C THR A 383 -26.12 19.07 -11.15
N THR A 384 -27.39 18.80 -11.38
CA THR A 384 -28.52 19.39 -10.64
C THR A 384 -29.31 18.28 -9.99
N ASP A 385 -29.86 18.51 -8.79
CA ASP A 385 -30.82 17.58 -8.20
C ASP A 385 -32.11 17.56 -9.07
N PRO A 386 -32.54 16.39 -9.58
CA PRO A 386 -33.77 16.26 -10.36
C PRO A 386 -35.07 16.65 -9.63
N LEU A 387 -35.08 16.69 -8.30
CA LEU A 387 -36.26 16.95 -7.49
C LEU A 387 -36.60 18.45 -7.39
N ASP A 388 -35.59 19.28 -7.14
CA ASP A 388 -35.75 20.72 -6.85
C ASP A 388 -34.92 21.63 -7.77
N ALA A 389 -34.16 21.06 -8.71
CA ALA A 389 -33.24 21.74 -9.61
C ALA A 389 -32.09 22.49 -8.89
N THR A 390 -31.78 22.13 -7.64
CA THR A 390 -30.63 22.68 -6.91
C THR A 390 -29.32 22.28 -7.59
N ALA A 391 -28.41 23.24 -7.79
CA ALA A 391 -27.09 22.98 -8.35
C ALA A 391 -26.21 22.27 -7.32
N ILE A 392 -25.60 21.15 -7.72
CA ILE A 392 -24.78 20.30 -6.85
C ILE A 392 -23.51 19.86 -7.58
N VAL A 393 -22.49 19.49 -6.81
CA VAL A 393 -21.23 18.96 -7.33
C VAL A 393 -20.89 17.64 -6.66
N ASN A 394 -20.73 16.58 -7.46
CA ASN A 394 -20.24 15.29 -7.00
C ASN A 394 -18.71 15.29 -7.06
N ILE A 395 -18.08 14.93 -5.96
CA ILE A 395 -16.63 14.90 -5.82
C ILE A 395 -16.13 13.50 -5.44
N GLU A 396 -14.97 13.14 -5.98
CA GLU A 396 -14.19 11.98 -5.55
C GLU A 396 -12.78 12.44 -5.14
N TRP A 397 -12.17 11.80 -4.15
CA TRP A 397 -10.85 12.18 -3.63
C TRP A 397 -9.98 10.97 -3.27
N ALA A 398 -8.68 11.22 -3.10
CA ALA A 398 -7.68 10.26 -2.67
C ALA A 398 -6.82 10.79 -1.53
#